data_AF-A0A2S9K927-F1
#
_entry.id   AF-A0A2S9K927-F1
#
_cell.length_a   1.000
_cell.length_b   1.000
_cell.length_c   1.000
_cell.angle_alpha   90.00
_cell.angle_beta   90.00
_cell.angle_gamma   90.00
#
_symmetry.space_group_name_H-M   'P 1'
#
loop_
_entity.id
_entity.type
_entity.pdbx_description
1 polymer ?
#
loop_
_entity_poly.entity_id
_entity_poly.type
_entity_poly.pdbx_seq_one_letter_code
_entity_poly.pdbx_strand_id
1 'polypeptide(L)'
;MNHDQDTQDLLTLYPALGQPCTQQELADLVGVTQSAISRHITAGHIPRTGTALEQLRAYLAHLTAEATRQTGDGLLSLPAERAALARAQREAVEMKNEAMRGKYAPAVLLREVLAMVSAPMAAHIDQLAGQIDQAAPDLPESARAVVLAVIASARAEWIRATSELVDHSLSEHQDDQDDQDDGLLDGGNQKDEQ
;
A
#
# COMPACT_ATOMS: atom_id res chain seq x y z
N MET A 1 -37.98 -16.46 -22.70
CA MET A 1 -38.86 -16.94 -21.61
C MET A 1 -40.02 -15.95 -21.49
N ASN A 2 -41.26 -16.44 -21.53
CA ASN A 2 -42.49 -15.68 -21.81
C ASN A 2 -42.88 -14.68 -20.70
N HIS A 3 -42.39 -13.44 -20.76
CA HIS A 3 -42.85 -12.34 -19.90
C HIS A 3 -44.37 -12.11 -19.95
N ASP A 4 -45.00 -12.39 -21.09
CA ASP A 4 -46.44 -12.22 -21.28
C ASP A 4 -47.26 -13.31 -20.57
N GLN A 5 -46.72 -14.53 -20.48
CA GLN A 5 -47.38 -15.66 -19.83
C GLN A 5 -47.23 -15.61 -18.31
N ASP A 6 -46.06 -15.20 -17.80
CA ASP A 6 -45.86 -14.92 -16.36
C ASP A 6 -46.75 -13.77 -15.86
N THR A 7 -47.04 -12.79 -16.71
CA THR A 7 -47.94 -11.67 -16.39
C THR A 7 -49.40 -12.16 -16.31
N GLN A 8 -49.82 -13.03 -17.23
CA GLN A 8 -51.16 -13.62 -17.23
C GLN A 8 -51.38 -14.57 -16.03
N ASP A 9 -50.37 -15.33 -15.62
CA ASP A 9 -50.44 -16.21 -14.45
C ASP A 9 -50.62 -15.41 -13.15
N LEU A 10 -49.91 -14.28 -13.00
CA LEU A 10 -50.05 -13.39 -11.84
C LEU A 10 -51.41 -12.71 -11.78
N LEU A 11 -51.97 -12.30 -12.92
CA LEU A 11 -53.30 -11.69 -13.00
C LEU A 11 -54.42 -12.72 -12.76
N THR A 12 -54.17 -14.00 -13.02
CA THR A 12 -55.11 -15.09 -12.71
C THR A 12 -55.16 -15.36 -11.20
N LEU A 13 -54.02 -15.28 -10.51
CA LEU A 13 -53.93 -15.48 -9.06
C LEU A 13 -54.34 -14.24 -8.25
N TYR A 14 -54.03 -13.04 -8.76
CA TYR A 14 -54.32 -11.76 -8.11
C TYR A 14 -54.99 -10.80 -9.09
N PRO A 15 -56.30 -11.00 -9.37
CA PRO A 15 -57.03 -10.20 -10.36
C PRO A 15 -57.09 -8.71 -10.00
N ALA A 16 -56.96 -8.37 -8.71
CA ALA A 16 -56.89 -7.00 -8.22
C ALA A 16 -55.66 -6.23 -8.77
N LEU A 17 -54.57 -6.92 -9.14
CA LEU A 17 -53.37 -6.28 -9.70
C LEU A 17 -53.53 -5.85 -11.16
N GLY A 18 -54.55 -6.38 -11.86
CA GLY A 18 -54.91 -6.00 -13.22
C GLY A 18 -55.84 -4.80 -13.32
N GLN A 19 -56.23 -4.23 -12.19
CA GLN A 19 -57.05 -3.03 -12.11
C GLN A 19 -56.19 -1.79 -11.83
N PRO A 20 -56.64 -0.59 -12.22
CA PRO A 20 -56.00 0.64 -11.78
C PRO A 20 -56.13 0.78 -10.26
N CYS A 21 -55.04 1.12 -9.59
CA CYS A 21 -55.03 1.40 -8.15
C CYS A 21 -54.69 2.87 -7.86
N THR A 22 -55.17 3.35 -6.72
CA THR A 22 -54.83 4.68 -6.21
C THR A 22 -53.40 4.70 -5.63
N GLN A 23 -52.84 5.90 -5.45
CA GLN A 23 -51.51 6.06 -4.85
C GLN A 23 -51.45 5.53 -3.41
N GLN A 24 -52.55 5.59 -2.67
CA GLN A 24 -52.65 5.07 -1.31
C GLN A 24 -52.64 3.54 -1.32
N GLU A 25 -53.43 2.91 -2.18
CA GLU A 25 -53.46 1.45 -2.31
C GLU A 25 -52.11 0.89 -2.78
N LEU A 26 -51.42 1.59 -3.70
CA LEU A 26 -50.06 1.21 -4.11
C LEU A 26 -49.05 1.36 -2.97
N ALA A 27 -49.19 2.40 -2.14
CA ALA A 27 -48.33 2.61 -0.99
C ALA A 27 -48.51 1.50 0.07
N ASP A 28 -49.77 1.12 0.34
CA ASP A 28 -50.10 0.04 1.26
C ASP A 28 -49.61 -1.33 0.73
N LEU A 29 -49.71 -1.55 -0.59
CA LEU A 29 -49.23 -2.78 -1.25
C LEU A 29 -47.70 -2.95 -1.15
N VAL A 30 -46.95 -1.85 -1.25
CA VAL A 30 -45.48 -1.85 -1.25
C VAL A 30 -44.91 -1.66 0.17
N GLY A 31 -45.73 -1.28 1.14
CA GLY A 31 -45.32 -1.03 2.52
C GLY A 31 -44.59 0.29 2.72
N VAL A 32 -44.93 1.31 1.94
CA VAL A 32 -44.35 2.66 2.00
C VAL A 32 -45.42 3.73 2.23
N THR A 33 -45.02 4.97 2.44
CA THR A 33 -45.98 6.08 2.61
C THR A 33 -46.50 6.57 1.26
N GLN A 34 -47.74 7.07 1.24
CA GLN A 34 -48.34 7.66 0.02
C GLN A 34 -47.57 8.88 -0.49
N SER A 35 -46.92 9.65 0.40
CA SER A 35 -46.03 10.74 0.01
C SER A 35 -44.76 10.25 -0.72
N ALA A 36 -44.24 9.06 -0.37
CA ALA A 36 -43.12 8.46 -1.07
C ALA A 36 -43.52 8.05 -2.50
N ILE A 37 -44.68 7.40 -2.67
CA ILE A 37 -45.21 7.05 -4.00
C ILE A 37 -45.47 8.32 -4.84
N SER A 38 -46.06 9.36 -4.24
CA SER A 38 -46.29 10.63 -4.93
C SER A 38 -44.98 11.24 -5.45
N ARG A 39 -43.90 11.18 -4.67
CA ARG A 39 -42.57 11.66 -5.08
C ARG A 39 -42.02 10.85 -6.25
N HIS A 40 -42.12 9.53 -6.25
CA HIS A 40 -41.66 8.70 -7.37
C HIS A 40 -42.49 8.91 -8.65
N ILE A 41 -43.80 9.20 -8.52
CA ILE A 41 -44.65 9.56 -9.66
C ILE A 41 -44.24 10.93 -10.22
N THR A 42 -44.04 11.94 -9.35
CA THR A 42 -43.62 13.28 -9.78
C THR A 42 -42.24 13.28 -10.43
N ALA A 43 -41.33 12.44 -9.95
CA ALA A 43 -40.00 12.26 -10.53
C ALA A 43 -40.02 11.43 -11.84
N GLY A 44 -41.17 10.91 -12.26
CA GLY A 44 -41.34 10.15 -13.50
C GLY A 44 -40.86 8.69 -13.42
N HIS A 45 -40.60 8.17 -12.23
CA HIS A 45 -40.13 6.79 -12.01
C HIS A 45 -41.27 5.76 -12.03
N ILE A 46 -42.47 6.18 -11.66
CA ILE A 46 -43.69 5.36 -11.69
C ILE A 46 -44.71 6.04 -12.62
N PRO A 47 -45.35 5.31 -13.55
CA PRO A 47 -46.39 5.88 -14.40
C PRO A 47 -47.60 6.32 -13.58
N ARG A 48 -48.15 7.50 -13.91
CA ARG A 48 -49.30 8.10 -13.19
C ARG A 48 -50.60 7.32 -13.37
N THR A 49 -50.71 6.60 -14.48
CA THR A 49 -51.87 5.80 -14.89
C THR A 49 -51.39 4.45 -15.36
N GLY A 50 -52.14 3.39 -15.09
CA GLY A 50 -51.80 2.03 -15.44
C GLY A 50 -52.42 1.06 -14.45
N THR A 51 -52.16 -0.22 -14.66
CA THR A 51 -52.50 -1.27 -13.69
C THR A 51 -51.58 -1.21 -12.47
N ALA A 52 -52.04 -1.72 -11.34
CA ALA A 52 -51.21 -1.82 -10.13
C ALA A 52 -49.92 -2.60 -10.39
N LEU A 53 -49.99 -3.64 -11.23
CA LEU A 53 -48.83 -4.45 -11.62
C LEU A 53 -47.78 -3.66 -12.42
N GLU A 54 -48.21 -2.81 -13.36
CA GLU A 54 -47.31 -1.96 -14.14
C GLU A 54 -46.61 -0.93 -13.25
N GLN A 55 -47.36 -0.30 -12.34
CA GLN A 55 -46.82 0.67 -11.39
C GLN A 55 -45.82 0.02 -10.42
N LEU A 56 -46.13 -1.19 -9.92
CA LEU A 56 -45.24 -1.96 -9.05
C LEU A 56 -43.93 -2.34 -9.75
N ARG A 57 -44.01 -2.83 -10.99
CA ARG A 57 -42.83 -3.19 -11.79
C ARG A 57 -41.92 -1.98 -12.04
N ALA A 58 -42.51 -0.83 -12.39
CA ALA A 58 -41.76 0.40 -12.58
C ALA A 58 -41.04 0.83 -11.30
N TYR A 59 -41.71 0.73 -10.14
CA TYR A 59 -41.12 1.03 -8.84
C TYR A 59 -39.95 0.10 -8.50
N LEU A 60 -40.13 -1.21 -8.64
CA LEU A 60 -39.08 -2.20 -8.35
C LEU A 60 -37.88 -2.05 -9.31
N ALA A 61 -38.13 -1.78 -10.59
CA ALA A 61 -37.08 -1.52 -11.57
C ALA A 61 -36.26 -0.28 -11.18
N HIS A 62 -36.93 0.78 -10.71
CA HIS A 62 -36.24 1.98 -10.21
C HIS A 62 -35.36 1.67 -9.00
N LEU A 63 -35.90 1.01 -7.96
CA LEU A 63 -35.12 0.66 -6.76
C LEU A 63 -33.90 -0.22 -7.11
N THR A 64 -34.07 -1.14 -8.06
CA THR A 64 -32.97 -2.00 -8.52
C THR A 64 -31.91 -1.19 -9.27
N ALA A 65 -32.32 -0.24 -10.13
CA ALA A 65 -31.43 0.67 -10.84
C ALA A 65 -30.68 1.61 -9.87
N GLU A 66 -31.34 2.05 -8.80
CA GLU A 66 -30.75 2.87 -7.74
C GLU A 66 -29.72 2.08 -6.93
N ALA A 67 -30.04 0.85 -6.52
CA ALA A 67 -29.11 -0.04 -5.83
C ALA A 67 -27.90 -0.43 -6.70
N THR A 68 -28.09 -0.66 -8.00
CA THR A 68 -26.97 -0.90 -8.93
C THR A 68 -26.15 0.36 -9.18
N ARG A 69 -26.78 1.55 -9.24
CA ARG A 69 -26.04 2.82 -9.31
C ARG A 69 -25.23 3.08 -8.04
N GLN A 70 -25.78 2.78 -6.86
CA GLN A 70 -25.04 2.88 -5.60
C GLN A 70 -23.84 1.91 -5.53
N THR A 71 -23.88 0.83 -6.29
CA THR A 71 -22.77 -0.14 -6.40
C THR A 71 -21.81 0.18 -7.55
N GLY A 72 -22.29 0.83 -8.61
CA GLY A 72 -21.56 1.06 -9.86
C GLY A 72 -21.04 2.49 -10.08
N ASP A 73 -21.57 3.49 -9.39
CA ASP A 73 -21.17 4.90 -9.52
C ASP A 73 -20.20 5.27 -8.39
N GLY A 74 -18.94 4.91 -8.59
CA GLY A 74 -17.81 5.69 -8.05
C GLY A 74 -17.55 5.64 -6.54
N LEU A 75 -17.56 4.46 -5.91
CA LEU A 75 -16.83 4.26 -4.66
C LEU A 75 -16.56 2.77 -4.46
N LEU A 76 -15.36 2.30 -4.83
CA LEU A 76 -14.73 1.25 -4.05
C LEU A 76 -14.72 1.79 -2.62
N SER A 77 -15.64 1.27 -1.81
CA SER A 77 -16.04 1.84 -0.53
C SER A 77 -14.81 2.33 0.26
N LEU A 78 -14.85 3.55 0.83
CA LEU A 78 -13.81 4.02 1.77
C LEU A 78 -13.33 2.94 2.76
N PRO A 79 -14.19 2.03 3.27
CA PRO A 79 -13.77 0.84 4.01
C PRO A 79 -12.82 -0.12 3.28
N ALA A 80 -13.04 -0.42 2.00
CA ALA A 80 -12.18 -1.30 1.20
C ALA A 80 -10.82 -0.64 0.89
N GLU A 81 -10.80 0.64 0.54
CA GLU A 81 -9.55 1.39 0.34
C GLU A 81 -8.78 1.56 1.64
N ARG A 82 -9.46 1.83 2.77
CA ARG A 82 -8.84 1.85 4.10
C ARG A 82 -8.33 0.48 4.52
N ALA A 83 -9.00 -0.61 4.15
CA ALA A 83 -8.54 -1.96 4.43
C ALA A 83 -7.29 -2.33 3.61
N ALA A 84 -7.22 -1.90 2.35
CA ALA A 84 -6.02 -2.06 1.52
C ALA A 84 -4.86 -1.21 2.05
N LEU A 85 -5.11 0.06 2.40
CA LEU A 85 -4.11 0.94 3.00
C LEU A 85 -3.62 0.41 4.36
N ALA A 86 -4.51 -0.09 5.22
CA ALA A 86 -4.14 -0.67 6.51
C ALA A 86 -3.30 -1.96 6.36
N ARG A 87 -3.50 -2.74 5.29
CA ARG A 87 -2.64 -3.89 4.97
C ARG A 87 -1.25 -3.44 4.53
N ALA A 88 -1.17 -2.50 3.59
CA ALA A 88 0.11 -1.93 3.14
C ALA A 88 0.88 -1.23 4.29
N GLN A 89 0.18 -0.51 5.16
CA GLN A 89 0.79 0.10 6.35
C GLN A 89 1.28 -0.93 7.36
N ARG A 90 0.53 -2.04 7.57
CA ARG A 90 1.01 -3.13 8.42
C ARG A 90 2.26 -3.79 7.84
N GLU A 91 2.32 -4.02 6.55
CA GLU A 91 3.50 -4.57 5.87
C GLU A 91 4.70 -3.62 5.98
N ALA A 92 4.50 -2.31 5.79
CA ALA A 92 5.55 -1.31 5.98
C ALA A 92 6.04 -1.23 7.44
N VAL A 93 5.12 -1.29 8.40
CA VAL A 93 5.46 -1.33 9.83
C VAL A 93 6.13 -2.65 10.22
N GLU A 94 5.74 -3.76 9.62
CA GLU A 94 6.39 -5.06 9.80
C GLU A 94 7.82 -5.02 9.27
N MET A 95 8.05 -4.53 8.05
CA MET A 95 9.39 -4.31 7.50
C MET A 95 10.23 -3.38 8.38
N LYS A 96 9.66 -2.28 8.87
CA LYS A 96 10.34 -1.35 9.79
C LYS A 96 10.65 -2.01 11.13
N ASN A 97 9.75 -2.84 11.66
CA ASN A 97 9.96 -3.59 12.89
C ASN A 97 10.99 -4.70 12.72
N GLU A 98 11.07 -5.33 11.54
CA GLU A 98 12.11 -6.30 11.20
C GLU A 98 13.48 -5.64 11.06
N ALA A 99 13.55 -4.43 10.47
CA ALA A 99 14.74 -3.60 10.44
C ALA A 99 15.18 -3.21 11.88
N MET A 100 14.24 -2.80 12.72
CA MET A 100 14.49 -2.41 14.12
C MET A 100 14.84 -3.59 15.05
N ARG A 101 14.36 -4.82 14.76
CA ARG A 101 14.59 -6.02 15.60
C ARG A 101 15.98 -6.66 15.44
N GLY A 102 16.89 -6.05 14.67
CA GLY A 102 18.30 -6.46 14.66
C GLY A 102 18.61 -7.70 13.81
N LYS A 103 17.84 -7.96 12.74
CA LYS A 103 18.28 -8.85 11.65
C LYS A 103 19.41 -8.24 10.81
N TYR A 104 19.68 -6.95 10.97
CA TYR A 104 20.87 -6.25 10.50
C TYR A 104 21.70 -5.86 11.73
N ALA A 105 22.99 -6.23 11.77
CA ALA A 105 23.90 -5.66 12.74
C ALA A 105 23.87 -4.13 12.59
N PRO A 106 23.97 -3.33 13.68
CA PRO A 106 23.93 -1.88 13.56
C PRO A 106 25.01 -1.47 12.56
N ALA A 107 24.61 -0.93 11.40
CA ALA A 107 25.57 -0.59 10.34
C ALA A 107 26.64 0.38 10.86
N VAL A 108 26.27 1.23 11.83
CA VAL A 108 27.17 2.06 12.63
C VAL A 108 28.25 1.23 13.34
N LEU A 109 27.87 0.16 14.05
CA LEU A 109 28.82 -0.72 14.75
C LEU A 109 29.75 -1.44 13.77
N LEU A 110 29.22 -1.92 12.64
CA LEU A 110 30.04 -2.55 11.60
C LEU A 110 31.02 -1.57 10.98
N ARG A 111 30.59 -0.32 10.75
CA ARG A 111 31.44 0.76 10.24
C ARG A 111 32.54 1.14 11.22
N GLU A 112 32.21 1.26 12.51
CA GLU A 112 33.19 1.53 13.57
C GLU A 112 34.24 0.42 13.66
N VAL A 113 33.82 -0.85 13.65
CA VAL A 113 34.73 -1.99 13.67
C VAL A 113 35.60 -2.04 12.41
N LEU A 114 35.01 -1.82 11.23
CA LEU A 114 35.75 -1.81 9.97
C LEU A 114 36.79 -0.67 9.92
N ALA A 115 36.40 0.54 10.32
CA ALA A 115 37.30 1.69 10.40
C ALA A 115 38.41 1.48 11.43
N MET A 116 38.11 0.81 12.55
CA MET A 116 39.07 0.48 13.59
C MET A 116 40.10 -0.56 13.12
N VAL A 117 39.71 -1.51 12.26
CA VAL A 117 40.56 -2.63 11.83
C VAL A 117 41.27 -2.38 10.51
N SER A 118 40.74 -1.51 9.63
CA SER A 118 41.29 -1.28 8.28
C SER A 118 42.71 -0.69 8.28
N ALA A 119 42.97 0.31 9.12
CA ALA A 119 44.27 0.97 9.20
C ALA A 119 45.36 0.08 9.85
N PRO A 120 45.10 -0.63 10.96
CA PRO A 120 46.04 -1.60 11.51
C PRO A 120 46.39 -2.74 10.54
N MET A 121 45.43 -3.20 9.73
CA MET A 121 45.69 -4.26 8.75
C MET A 121 46.64 -3.80 7.64
N ALA A 122 46.46 -2.57 7.14
CA ALA A 122 47.40 -1.99 6.17
C ALA A 122 48.82 -1.86 6.75
N ALA A 123 48.94 -1.44 8.01
CA ALA A 123 50.22 -1.36 8.71
C ALA A 123 50.85 -2.75 8.93
N HIS A 124 50.05 -3.79 9.16
CA HIS A 124 50.54 -5.17 9.27
C HIS A 124 51.09 -5.68 7.93
N ILE A 125 50.45 -5.34 6.81
CA ILE A 125 50.96 -5.64 5.47
C ILE A 125 52.31 -4.94 5.22
N ASP A 126 52.46 -3.67 5.65
CA ASP A 126 53.73 -2.95 5.58
C ASP A 126 54.83 -3.62 6.41
N GLN A 127 54.47 -4.17 7.57
CA GLN A 127 55.40 -4.89 8.44
C GLN A 127 55.93 -6.18 7.81
N LEU A 128 55.11 -6.88 7.00
CA LEU A 128 55.54 -8.10 6.30
C LEU A 128 56.73 -7.82 5.37
N ALA A 129 56.73 -6.67 4.69
CA ALA A 129 57.86 -6.27 3.85
C ALA A 129 59.17 -6.19 4.64
N GLY A 130 59.13 -5.59 5.85
CA GLY A 130 60.29 -5.50 6.74
C GLY A 130 60.71 -6.84 7.37
N GLN A 131 59.81 -7.81 7.45
CA GLN A 131 60.11 -9.15 7.97
C GLN A 131 60.78 -10.06 6.94
N ILE A 132 60.62 -9.80 5.64
CA ILE A 132 61.25 -10.60 4.57
C ILE A 132 62.77 -10.55 4.67
N ASP A 133 63.34 -9.39 5.02
CA ASP A 133 64.80 -9.24 5.20
C ASP A 133 65.35 -10.12 6.31
N GLN A 134 64.56 -10.37 7.36
CA GLN A 134 64.96 -11.20 8.50
C GLN A 134 64.65 -12.69 8.29
N ALA A 135 63.50 -13.01 7.68
CA ALA A 135 63.03 -14.38 7.50
C ALA A 135 63.68 -15.08 6.29
N ALA A 136 64.08 -14.32 5.27
CA ALA A 136 64.68 -14.84 4.04
C ALA A 136 65.90 -13.99 3.62
N PRO A 137 67.02 -14.06 4.37
CA PRO A 137 68.22 -13.29 4.06
C PRO A 137 68.86 -13.70 2.72
N ASP A 138 68.77 -14.98 2.35
CA ASP A 138 69.36 -15.53 1.12
C ASP A 138 68.46 -15.40 -0.13
N LEU A 139 67.35 -14.65 -0.02
CA LEU A 139 66.43 -14.47 -1.15
C LEU A 139 67.10 -13.66 -2.27
N PRO A 140 67.13 -14.16 -3.52
CA PRO A 140 67.67 -13.42 -4.65
C PRO A 140 66.97 -12.07 -4.83
N GLU A 141 67.73 -11.03 -5.17
CA GLU A 141 67.21 -9.66 -5.30
C GLU A 141 66.05 -9.55 -6.30
N SER A 142 66.11 -10.28 -7.41
CA SER A 142 65.02 -10.34 -8.39
C SER A 142 63.74 -10.94 -7.82
N ALA A 143 63.84 -11.96 -6.96
CA ALA A 143 62.70 -12.55 -6.28
C ALA A 143 62.17 -11.64 -5.16
N ARG A 144 63.07 -10.98 -4.42
CA ARG A 144 62.73 -10.00 -3.38
C ARG A 144 61.93 -8.84 -3.97
N ALA A 145 62.38 -8.28 -5.09
CA ALA A 145 61.67 -7.21 -5.80
C ALA A 145 60.25 -7.62 -6.22
N VAL A 146 60.07 -8.86 -6.71
CA VAL A 146 58.75 -9.39 -7.09
C VAL A 146 57.84 -9.53 -5.86
N VAL A 147 58.34 -10.08 -4.76
CA VAL A 147 57.54 -10.25 -3.53
C VAL A 147 57.13 -8.90 -2.95
N LEU A 148 58.05 -7.93 -2.89
CA LEU A 148 57.74 -6.57 -2.43
C LEU A 148 56.71 -5.87 -3.33
N ALA A 149 56.78 -6.08 -4.65
CA ALA A 149 55.79 -5.55 -5.58
C ALA A 149 54.39 -6.17 -5.37
N VAL A 150 54.30 -7.48 -5.10
CA VAL A 150 53.03 -8.15 -4.79
C VAL A 150 52.45 -7.65 -3.47
N ILE A 151 53.28 -7.47 -2.43
CA ILE A 151 52.85 -6.90 -1.14
C ILE A 151 52.33 -5.47 -1.31
N ALA A 152 53.05 -4.63 -2.07
CA ALA A 152 52.62 -3.27 -2.36
C ALA A 152 51.28 -3.24 -3.12
N SER A 153 51.10 -4.13 -4.08
CA SER A 153 49.84 -4.30 -4.82
C SER A 153 48.69 -4.72 -3.90
N ALA A 154 48.92 -5.73 -3.04
CA ALA A 154 47.92 -6.20 -2.08
C ALA A 154 47.49 -5.10 -1.10
N ARG A 155 48.43 -4.26 -0.66
CA ARG A 155 48.15 -3.10 0.19
C ARG A 155 47.30 -2.05 -0.53
N ALA A 156 47.65 -1.71 -1.77
CA ALA A 156 46.91 -0.74 -2.57
C ALA A 156 45.46 -1.19 -2.79
N GLU A 157 45.27 -2.48 -3.09
CA GLU A 157 43.94 -3.07 -3.25
C GLU A 157 43.15 -3.07 -1.95
N TRP A 158 43.77 -3.40 -0.82
CA TRP A 158 43.12 -3.34 0.50
C TRP A 158 42.59 -1.94 0.83
N ILE A 159 43.41 -0.91 0.63
CA ILE A 159 43.01 0.49 0.88
C ILE A 159 41.87 0.90 -0.02
N ARG A 160 41.95 0.54 -1.31
CA ARG A 160 40.90 0.84 -2.28
C ARG A 160 39.57 0.16 -1.91
N ALA A 161 39.57 -1.16 -1.72
CA ALA A 161 38.37 -1.92 -1.41
C ALA A 161 37.73 -1.48 -0.09
N THR A 162 38.53 -1.13 0.92
CA THR A 162 38.00 -0.62 2.20
C THR A 162 37.44 0.80 2.08
N SER A 163 38.04 1.68 1.28
CA SER A 163 37.49 3.01 0.98
C SER A 163 36.16 2.92 0.24
N GLU A 164 36.09 2.11 -0.81
CA GLU A 164 34.85 1.90 -1.59
C GLU A 164 33.71 1.38 -0.70
N LEU A 165 34.01 0.49 0.25
CA LEU A 165 33.02 -0.08 1.16
C LEU A 165 32.54 0.92 2.23
N VAL A 166 33.44 1.81 2.70
CA VAL A 166 33.09 2.91 3.61
C VAL A 166 32.24 3.96 2.89
N ASP A 167 32.62 4.35 1.67
CA ASP A 167 31.88 5.34 0.87
C ASP A 167 30.47 4.85 0.53
N HIS A 168 30.33 3.57 0.12
CA HIS A 168 29.01 2.97 -0.12
C HIS A 168 28.13 2.95 1.14
N SER A 169 28.73 2.65 2.30
CA SER A 169 28.01 2.69 3.58
C SER A 169 27.54 4.11 3.96
N LEU A 170 28.28 5.16 3.58
CA LEU A 170 27.90 6.55 3.84
C LEU A 170 26.73 6.99 2.95
N SER A 171 26.68 6.56 1.68
CA SER A 171 25.57 6.88 0.78
C SER A 171 24.23 6.28 1.24
N GLU A 172 24.22 5.03 1.71
CA GLU A 172 22.97 4.37 2.17
C GLU A 172 22.34 5.03 3.41
N HIS A 173 23.11 5.77 4.21
CA HIS A 173 22.60 6.38 5.45
C HIS A 173 22.07 7.80 5.27
N GLN A 174 22.36 8.46 4.14
CA GLN A 174 21.80 9.77 3.82
C GLN A 174 20.35 9.65 3.32
N ASP A 175 20.04 8.59 2.58
CA ASP A 175 18.70 8.37 2.03
C ASP A 175 17.64 8.08 3.12
N ASP A 176 18.03 7.54 4.28
CA ASP A 176 17.10 7.19 5.39
C ASP A 176 16.75 8.37 6.33
N GLN A 177 17.46 9.51 6.24
CA GLN A 177 17.24 10.67 7.13
C GLN A 177 16.28 11.71 6.56
N ASP A 178 16.11 11.76 5.23
CA ASP A 178 15.27 12.78 4.58
C ASP A 178 13.76 12.47 4.65
N ASP A 179 13.37 11.24 5.01
CA ASP A 179 11.96 10.82 5.14
C ASP A 179 11.33 11.08 6.53
N GLN A 180 12.04 11.70 7.48
CA GLN A 180 11.57 11.88 8.86
C GLN A 180 10.95 13.26 9.20
N ASP A 181 10.90 14.22 8.26
CA ASP A 181 10.51 15.61 8.57
C ASP A 181 9.15 16.08 8.00
N ASP A 182 8.25 15.19 7.54
CA ASP A 182 6.97 15.62 6.92
C ASP A 182 5.70 14.99 7.54
N GLY A 183 5.60 14.95 8.88
CA GLY A 183 4.50 14.25 9.55
C GLY A 183 3.91 14.86 10.82
N LEU A 184 4.35 16.03 11.31
CA LEU A 184 3.91 16.51 12.62
C LEU A 184 3.55 17.99 12.70
N LEU A 185 2.66 18.48 11.84
CA LEU A 185 1.91 19.73 12.09
C LEU A 185 0.53 19.70 11.40
N ASP A 186 -0.51 19.19 12.06
CA ASP A 186 -1.82 19.88 12.15
C ASP A 186 -2.75 19.09 13.09
N GLY A 187 -2.89 19.59 14.31
CA GLY A 187 -3.65 18.92 15.35
C GLY A 187 -3.92 19.85 16.52
N GLY A 188 -4.86 20.77 16.32
CA GLY A 188 -5.62 21.34 17.45
C GLY A 188 -5.72 22.84 17.47
N ASN A 189 -6.80 23.37 16.88
CA ASN A 189 -7.44 24.55 17.46
C ASN A 189 -8.96 24.52 17.21
N GLN A 190 -9.66 23.64 17.94
CA GLN A 190 -11.03 23.96 18.37
C GLN A 190 -10.89 24.78 19.65
N LYS A 191 -11.12 26.09 19.54
CA LYS A 191 -11.55 26.88 20.67
C LYS A 191 -12.92 27.44 20.36
N ASP A 192 -13.83 27.03 21.22
CA ASP A 192 -15.18 27.54 21.41
C ASP A 192 -15.21 29.07 21.42
N GLU A 193 -16.10 29.66 20.62
CA GLU A 193 -16.66 30.97 20.92
C GLU A 193 -18.17 30.99 20.62
N GLN A 194 -18.92 30.96 21.72
CA GLN A 194 -20.15 31.70 22.08
C GLN A 194 -21.41 31.56 21.22
#